data_AF-A0A260ZJC9-F1
#
_entry.id   AF-A0A260ZJC9-F1
#
_cell.length_a   1.000
_cell.length_b   1.000
_cell.length_c   1.000
_cell.angle_alpha   90.00
_cell.angle_beta   90.00
_cell.angle_gamma   90.00
#
_symmetry.space_group_name_H-M   'P 1'
#
loop_
_entity.id
_entity.type
_entity.pdbx_description
1 polymer ?
#
loop_
_entity_poly.entity_id
_entity_poly.type
_entity_poly.pdbx_seq_one_letter_code
_entity_poly.pdbx_strand_id
1 'polypeptide(L)'
;MTETMESVVIEKLENLDLNKDEILKRAEQIDKDIKDGKYSIIPPLSGEEQKLLDEEIAKRAPPPEGVPEAVDFPLHDLVRELELDKPVEGTDPEFYEELKRKDAKTVYKNMKEVGFQVLAESDLEKLKIPDSIAGKYLPDLARRFVEFERRVKRMERMLWALPREDRSLEEDRFEILTELLDKSCQGMEIWEEHCERKIPLGHRCVLEGELIHLITSKFDLIEKICGEFHKLKGMKSEVDDERDMLRYEIRHCDMIFTEIHEKFLKSYLDMDW
;
A
#
# COMPACT_ATOMS: atom_id res chain seq x y z
N MET A 1 44.99 -29.93 -14.69
CA MET A 1 44.71 -28.54 -15.10
C MET A 1 43.33 -28.21 -14.63
N THR A 2 43.21 -27.46 -13.55
CA THR A 2 41.94 -27.06 -12.94
C THR A 2 41.42 -25.84 -13.71
N GLU A 3 40.26 -25.97 -14.34
CA GLU A 3 39.51 -24.83 -14.89
C GLU A 3 39.18 -23.88 -13.75
N THR A 4 39.58 -22.62 -13.89
CA THR A 4 39.27 -21.56 -12.92
C THR A 4 37.90 -20.98 -13.24
N MET A 5 37.17 -20.57 -12.21
CA MET A 5 35.81 -20.02 -12.36
C MET A 5 35.79 -18.77 -13.29
N GLU A 6 36.90 -18.05 -13.37
CA GLU A 6 37.11 -16.96 -14.34
C GLU A 6 37.11 -17.44 -15.80
N SER A 7 37.73 -18.58 -16.13
CA SER A 7 37.77 -19.06 -17.52
C SER A 7 36.38 -19.47 -18.00
N VAL A 8 35.57 -20.04 -17.11
CA VAL A 8 34.18 -20.43 -17.38
C VAL A 8 33.26 -19.22 -17.56
N VAL A 9 33.50 -18.13 -16.82
CA VAL A 9 32.71 -16.90 -16.92
C VAL A 9 33.06 -16.12 -18.19
N ILE A 10 34.34 -16.03 -18.56
CA ILE A 10 34.79 -15.37 -19.79
C ILE A 10 34.25 -16.09 -21.03
N GLU A 11 34.32 -17.41 -21.07
CA GLU A 11 33.78 -18.21 -22.18
C GLU A 11 32.24 -18.10 -22.29
N LYS A 12 31.53 -17.94 -21.16
CA LYS A 12 30.08 -17.68 -21.16
C LYS A 12 29.71 -16.27 -21.62
N LEU A 13 30.56 -15.27 -21.34
CA LEU A 13 30.37 -13.89 -21.78
C LEU A 13 30.69 -13.69 -23.27
N GLU A 14 31.69 -14.41 -23.80
CA GLU A 14 32.04 -14.36 -25.23
C GLU A 14 31.01 -15.06 -26.13
N ASN A 15 30.24 -16.02 -25.59
CA ASN A 15 29.18 -16.73 -26.31
C ASN A 15 27.77 -16.12 -26.14
N LEU A 16 27.65 -14.98 -25.45
CA LEU A 16 26.39 -14.22 -25.38
C LEU A 16 26.22 -13.44 -26.68
N ASP A 17 25.39 -13.98 -27.58
CA ASP A 17 25.01 -13.32 -28.83
C ASP A 17 24.06 -12.14 -28.55
N LEU A 18 24.64 -11.03 -28.08
CA LEU A 18 23.91 -9.79 -27.80
C LEU A 18 23.63 -9.08 -29.13
N ASN A 19 22.47 -9.38 -29.70
CA ASN A 19 21.93 -8.70 -30.86
C ASN A 19 21.64 -7.22 -30.53
N LYS A 20 22.66 -6.37 -30.65
CA LYS A 20 22.62 -4.93 -30.31
C LYS A 20 21.43 -4.21 -30.93
N ASP A 21 21.07 -4.56 -32.16
CA ASP A 21 19.94 -3.94 -32.86
C ASP A 21 18.59 -4.32 -32.26
N GLU A 22 18.46 -5.52 -31.71
CA GLU A 22 17.25 -5.98 -31.03
C GLU A 22 17.14 -5.37 -29.63
N ILE A 23 18.27 -5.21 -28.94
CA ILE A 23 18.33 -4.50 -27.65
C ILE A 23 17.98 -3.02 -27.82
N LEU A 24 18.51 -2.35 -28.86
CA LEU A 24 18.20 -0.96 -29.16
C LEU A 24 16.73 -0.77 -29.55
N LYS A 25 16.17 -1.65 -30.39
CA LYS A 25 14.74 -1.62 -30.72
C LYS A 25 13.85 -1.85 -29.50
N ARG A 26 14.27 -2.73 -28.58
CA ARG A 26 13.55 -2.99 -27.33
C ARG A 26 13.66 -1.79 -26.38
N ALA A 27 14.81 -1.14 -26.30
CA ALA A 27 15.01 0.08 -25.52
C ALA A 27 14.18 1.26 -26.07
N GLU A 28 14.13 1.46 -27.39
CA GLU A 28 13.29 2.47 -28.02
C GLU A 28 11.79 2.20 -27.81
N GLN A 29 11.39 0.93 -27.84
CA GLN A 29 10.02 0.53 -27.54
C GLN A 29 9.68 0.75 -26.06
N ILE A 30 10.62 0.49 -25.14
CA ILE A 30 10.48 0.78 -23.71
C ILE A 30 10.39 2.30 -23.50
N ASP A 31 11.25 3.12 -24.11
CA ASP A 31 11.19 4.58 -24.01
C ASP A 31 9.87 5.15 -24.52
N LYS A 32 9.33 4.57 -25.59
CA LYS A 32 8.02 4.92 -26.13
C LYS A 32 6.91 4.52 -25.15
N ASP A 33 6.96 3.31 -24.63
CA ASP A 33 6.02 2.79 -23.64
C ASP A 33 6.09 3.59 -22.31
N ILE A 34 7.27 4.10 -21.90
CA ILE A 34 7.45 5.02 -20.75
C ILE A 34 6.76 6.36 -21.03
N LYS A 35 6.98 6.95 -22.21
CA LYS A 35 6.34 8.21 -22.62
C LYS A 35 4.83 8.09 -22.77
N ASP A 36 4.34 6.90 -23.15
CA ASP A 36 2.92 6.59 -23.25
C ASP A 36 2.30 6.19 -21.89
N GLY A 37 3.06 6.29 -20.78
CA GLY A 37 2.58 6.03 -19.42
C GLY A 37 2.34 4.55 -19.10
N LYS A 38 2.76 3.64 -19.99
CA LYS A 38 2.53 2.19 -19.89
C LYS A 38 3.29 1.53 -18.74
N TYR A 39 4.34 2.19 -18.24
CA TYR A 39 5.11 1.79 -17.07
C TYR A 39 4.88 2.71 -15.86
N SER A 40 3.82 3.54 -15.85
CA SER A 40 3.42 4.17 -14.60
C SER A 40 3.12 3.07 -13.59
N ILE A 41 3.79 3.14 -12.43
CA ILE A 41 3.67 2.13 -11.38
C ILE A 41 2.24 2.14 -10.82
N ILE A 42 1.54 3.27 -10.95
CA ILE A 42 0.12 3.41 -10.70
C ILE A 42 -0.65 3.21 -12.02
N PRO A 43 -1.35 2.09 -12.19
CA PRO A 43 -2.20 1.93 -13.36
C PRO A 43 -3.34 2.97 -13.33
N PRO A 44 -3.61 3.64 -14.46
CA PRO A 44 -4.79 4.49 -14.59
C PRO A 44 -6.05 3.65 -14.30
N LEU A 45 -7.13 4.31 -13.87
CA LEU A 45 -8.43 3.64 -13.69
C LEU A 45 -8.77 2.87 -14.97
N SER A 46 -9.16 1.60 -14.83
CA SER A 46 -9.64 0.82 -15.97
C SER A 46 -10.88 1.50 -16.57
N GLY A 47 -11.19 1.25 -17.84
CA GLY A 47 -12.37 1.85 -18.48
C GLY A 47 -13.69 1.53 -17.75
N GLU A 48 -13.75 0.40 -17.04
CA GLU A 48 -14.89 0.02 -16.21
C GLU A 48 -14.89 0.76 -14.86
N GLU A 49 -13.74 0.93 -14.22
CA GLU A 49 -13.59 1.73 -12.98
C GLU A 49 -13.86 3.22 -13.24
N GLN A 50 -13.39 3.75 -14.36
CA GLN A 50 -13.66 5.13 -14.78
C GLN A 50 -15.16 5.33 -15.00
N LYS A 51 -15.83 4.37 -15.64
CA LYS A 51 -17.28 4.45 -15.86
C LYS A 51 -18.06 4.38 -14.56
N LEU A 52 -17.67 3.50 -13.63
CA LEU A 52 -18.27 3.42 -12.30
C LEU A 52 -18.04 4.70 -11.47
N LEU A 53 -16.88 5.34 -11.65
CA LEU A 53 -16.60 6.64 -11.04
C LEU A 53 -17.51 7.72 -11.62
N ASP A 54 -17.57 7.85 -12.94
CA ASP A 54 -18.39 8.85 -13.63
C ASP A 54 -19.88 8.69 -13.28
N GLU A 55 -20.37 7.44 -13.18
CA GLU A 55 -21.72 7.12 -12.74
C GLU A 55 -22.00 7.50 -11.28
N GLU A 56 -20.97 7.43 -10.41
CA GLU A 56 -21.09 7.81 -9.01
C GLU A 56 -21.01 9.32 -8.82
N ILE A 57 -20.15 10.01 -9.58
CA ILE A 57 -20.08 11.48 -9.67
C ILE A 57 -21.43 12.03 -10.11
N ALA A 58 -22.05 11.43 -11.13
CA ALA A 58 -23.34 11.85 -11.65
C ALA A 58 -24.50 11.72 -10.64
N LYS A 59 -24.35 10.92 -9.57
CA LYS A 59 -25.36 10.78 -8.49
C LYS A 59 -25.19 11.81 -7.38
N ARG A 60 -24.06 12.52 -7.29
CA ARG A 60 -23.80 13.48 -6.21
C ARG A 60 -24.50 14.81 -6.52
N ALA A 61 -25.15 15.38 -5.51
CA ALA A 61 -25.65 16.76 -5.61
C ALA A 61 -24.45 17.71 -5.75
N PRO A 62 -24.52 18.72 -6.63
CA PRO A 62 -23.42 19.67 -6.78
C PRO A 62 -23.13 20.36 -5.44
N PRO A 63 -21.85 20.54 -5.07
CA PRO A 63 -21.50 21.20 -3.82
C PRO A 63 -21.95 22.68 -3.82
N PRO A 64 -22.23 23.27 -2.65
CA PRO A 64 -22.58 24.69 -2.53
C PRO A 64 -21.52 25.62 -3.15
N GLU A 65 -21.93 26.77 -3.70
CA GLU A 65 -21.00 27.76 -4.25
C GLU A 65 -19.91 28.16 -3.24
N GLY A 66 -18.65 28.07 -3.65
CA GLY A 66 -17.48 28.43 -2.82
C GLY A 66 -16.80 27.27 -2.09
N VAL A 67 -17.34 26.04 -2.20
CA VAL A 67 -16.67 24.83 -1.69
C VAL A 67 -15.71 24.30 -2.77
N PRO A 68 -14.41 24.12 -2.48
CA PRO A 68 -13.49 23.45 -3.40
C PRO A 68 -14.04 22.08 -3.79
N GLU A 69 -13.93 21.71 -5.07
CA GLU A 69 -14.33 20.37 -5.52
C GLU A 69 -13.55 19.32 -4.71
N ALA A 70 -14.27 18.43 -4.02
CA ALA A 70 -13.64 17.29 -3.37
C ALA A 70 -13.09 16.40 -4.47
N VAL A 71 -11.77 16.32 -4.57
CA VAL A 71 -11.06 15.42 -5.48
C VAL A 71 -11.50 13.98 -5.14
N ASP A 72 -11.85 13.19 -6.15
CA ASP A 72 -12.32 11.81 -5.91
C ASP A 72 -11.21 10.88 -5.40
N PHE A 73 -9.95 11.21 -5.67
CA PHE A 73 -8.75 10.45 -5.31
C PHE A 73 -7.58 11.37 -4.87
N PRO A 74 -7.69 12.08 -3.74
CA PRO A 74 -6.63 12.97 -3.24
C PRO A 74 -5.26 12.31 -3.10
N LEU A 75 -5.18 11.03 -2.70
CA LEU A 75 -3.90 10.33 -2.58
C LEU A 75 -3.22 10.13 -3.93
N HIS A 76 -4.00 9.89 -4.98
CA HIS A 76 -3.47 9.74 -6.33
C HIS A 76 -2.80 11.03 -6.82
N ASP A 77 -3.42 12.18 -6.56
CA ASP A 77 -2.85 13.47 -6.93
C ASP A 77 -1.60 13.79 -6.09
N LEU A 78 -1.62 13.53 -4.78
CA LEU A 78 -0.47 13.67 -3.90
C LEU A 78 0.74 12.86 -4.41
N VAL A 79 0.53 11.60 -4.79
CA VAL A 79 1.61 10.76 -5.31
C VAL A 79 2.21 11.35 -6.59
N ARG A 80 1.37 11.83 -7.51
CA ARG A 80 1.82 12.45 -8.75
C ARG A 80 2.61 13.73 -8.48
N GLU A 81 2.14 14.58 -7.56
CA GLU A 81 2.78 15.84 -7.19
C GLU A 81 4.13 15.64 -6.51
N LEU A 82 4.24 14.62 -5.66
CA LEU A 82 5.48 14.24 -4.98
C LEU A 82 6.37 13.29 -5.80
N GLU A 83 5.94 12.94 -7.01
CA GLU A 83 6.63 12.03 -7.93
C GLU A 83 6.96 10.65 -7.32
N LEU A 84 6.13 10.19 -6.38
CA LEU A 84 6.36 8.94 -5.64
C LEU A 84 6.09 7.69 -6.50
N ASP A 85 5.43 7.84 -7.64
CA ASP A 85 5.13 6.77 -8.60
C ASP A 85 6.24 6.53 -9.64
N LYS A 86 7.31 7.34 -9.61
CA LYS A 86 8.40 7.21 -10.57
C LYS A 86 9.32 6.04 -10.22
N PRO A 87 9.64 5.16 -11.18
CA PRO A 87 10.65 4.14 -10.97
C PRO A 87 12.01 4.78 -10.66
N VAL A 88 12.74 4.20 -9.71
CA VAL A 88 14.09 4.67 -9.38
C VAL A 88 15.05 4.29 -10.49
N GLU A 89 15.86 5.24 -10.97
CA GLU A 89 16.82 5.03 -12.06
C GLU A 89 17.72 3.82 -11.79
N GLY A 90 17.90 2.97 -12.80
CA GLY A 90 18.69 1.74 -12.70
C GLY A 90 17.99 0.57 -11.99
N THR A 91 16.71 0.70 -11.63
CA THR A 91 15.90 -0.43 -11.13
C THR A 91 15.21 -1.16 -12.29
N ASP A 92 15.33 -2.49 -12.32
CA ASP A 92 14.70 -3.33 -13.33
C ASP A 92 13.15 -3.23 -13.22
N PRO A 93 12.42 -2.93 -14.31
CA PRO A 93 10.96 -2.95 -14.31
C PRO A 93 10.34 -4.26 -13.80
N GLU A 94 10.99 -5.40 -14.01
CA GLU A 94 10.50 -6.69 -13.51
C GLU A 94 10.42 -6.74 -11.98
N PHE A 95 11.27 -5.98 -11.28
CA PHE A 95 11.23 -5.86 -9.81
C PHE A 95 9.87 -5.33 -9.32
N TYR A 96 9.35 -4.28 -9.95
CA TYR A 96 8.05 -3.71 -9.57
C TYR A 96 6.90 -4.65 -9.89
N GLU A 97 6.96 -5.37 -11.01
CA GLU A 97 5.97 -6.40 -11.35
C GLU A 97 5.96 -7.57 -10.37
N GLU A 98 7.13 -7.97 -9.86
CA GLU A 98 7.20 -8.94 -8.76
C GLU A 98 6.60 -8.40 -7.46
N LEU A 99 6.86 -7.14 -7.11
CA LEU A 99 6.30 -6.53 -5.90
C LEU A 99 4.77 -6.50 -5.92
N LYS A 100 4.16 -6.20 -7.07
CA LYS A 100 2.70 -6.24 -7.26
C LYS A 100 2.09 -7.61 -6.96
N ARG A 101 2.84 -8.70 -7.20
CA ARG A 101 2.39 -10.08 -6.97
C ARG A 101 2.61 -10.58 -5.55
N LYS A 102 3.43 -9.88 -4.77
CA LYS A 102 3.78 -10.26 -3.41
C LYS A 102 2.81 -9.61 -2.41
N ASP A 103 2.38 -10.40 -1.43
CA ASP A 103 1.66 -9.85 -0.29
C ASP A 103 2.53 -8.83 0.44
N ALA A 104 1.89 -7.80 1.01
CA ALA A 104 2.53 -6.77 1.79
C ALA A 104 3.48 -7.38 2.84
N LYS A 105 3.04 -8.39 3.60
CA LYS A 105 3.88 -9.05 4.62
C LYS A 105 5.16 -9.65 4.03
N THR A 106 5.08 -10.23 2.83
CA THR A 106 6.23 -10.86 2.16
C THR A 106 7.23 -9.82 1.68
N VAL A 107 6.75 -8.68 1.16
CA VAL A 107 7.61 -7.57 0.74
C VAL A 107 8.39 -7.00 1.92
N TYR A 108 7.74 -6.76 3.06
CA TYR A 108 8.42 -6.19 4.25
C TYR A 108 9.32 -7.18 4.97
N LYS A 109 8.93 -8.46 5.05
CA LYS A 109 9.82 -9.50 5.57
C LYS A 109 11.12 -9.54 4.76
N ASN A 110 11.03 -9.43 3.43
CA ASN A 110 12.20 -9.34 2.56
C ASN A 110 13.00 -8.05 2.78
N MET A 111 12.36 -6.88 2.98
CA MET A 111 13.08 -5.64 3.29
C MET A 111 13.83 -5.72 4.63
N LYS A 112 13.20 -6.33 5.64
CA LYS A 112 13.79 -6.57 6.95
C LYS A 112 14.96 -7.56 6.85
N GLU A 113 14.78 -8.67 6.11
CA GLU A 113 15.80 -9.70 5.85
C GLU A 113 16.98 -9.20 5.00
N VAL A 114 16.74 -8.38 3.98
CA VAL A 114 17.80 -7.74 3.19
C VAL A 114 18.54 -6.68 4.01
N GLY A 115 17.85 -5.96 4.91
CA GLY A 115 18.49 -5.11 5.91
C GLY A 115 19.40 -5.90 6.88
N PHE A 116 19.03 -7.14 7.21
CA PHE A 116 19.83 -8.03 8.06
C PHE A 116 21.05 -8.64 7.36
N GLN A 117 21.03 -8.81 6.03
CA GLN A 117 22.15 -9.44 5.30
C GLN A 117 23.37 -8.53 5.08
N VAL A 118 23.28 -7.24 5.40
CA VAL A 118 24.34 -6.25 5.12
C VAL A 118 25.26 -5.99 6.33
N LEU A 119 24.98 -6.53 7.53
CA LEU A 119 25.77 -6.22 8.73
C LEU A 119 26.07 -7.43 9.61
N ALA A 120 27.27 -7.42 10.22
CA ALA A 120 27.70 -8.38 11.22
C ALA A 120 26.84 -8.29 12.50
N GLU A 121 26.73 -9.40 13.24
CA GLU A 121 25.87 -9.57 14.43
C GLU A 121 26.06 -8.52 15.55
N SER A 122 27.14 -7.73 15.52
CA SER A 122 27.43 -6.68 16.50
C SER A 122 26.74 -5.33 16.28
N ASP A 123 26.08 -5.11 15.13
CA ASP A 123 25.45 -3.83 14.77
C ASP A 123 23.90 -3.90 14.66
N LEU A 124 23.29 -4.95 15.22
CA LEU A 124 21.85 -5.21 15.17
C LEU A 124 20.98 -4.06 15.71
N GLU A 125 21.51 -3.23 16.61
CA GLU A 125 20.83 -2.04 17.17
C GLU A 125 20.84 -0.83 16.21
N LYS A 126 21.53 -0.90 15.07
CA LYS A 126 21.63 0.18 14.07
C LYS A 126 21.19 -0.28 12.69
N LEU A 127 20.01 -0.89 12.60
CA LEU A 127 19.41 -1.35 11.33
C LEU A 127 19.04 -0.15 10.42
N LYS A 128 20.05 0.54 9.88
CA LYS A 128 19.88 1.54 8.83
C LYS A 128 19.86 0.81 7.50
N ILE A 129 18.66 0.45 7.02
CA ILE A 129 18.49 0.07 5.61
C ILE A 129 18.99 1.27 4.79
N PRO A 130 20.01 1.11 3.92
CA PRO A 130 20.51 2.21 3.11
C PRO A 130 19.38 2.84 2.29
N ASP A 131 19.32 4.17 2.25
CA ASP A 131 18.29 4.90 1.50
C ASP A 131 18.27 4.52 0.01
N SER A 132 19.41 4.11 -0.55
CA SER A 132 19.53 3.60 -1.94
C SER A 132 18.80 2.28 -2.18
N ILE A 133 18.61 1.46 -1.13
CA ILE A 133 17.84 0.22 -1.18
C ILE A 133 16.38 0.52 -0.84
N ALA A 134 16.13 1.28 0.23
CA ALA A 134 14.79 1.62 0.70
C ALA A 134 13.99 2.41 -0.36
N GLY A 135 14.64 3.36 -1.05
CA GLY A 135 14.02 4.20 -2.06
C GLY A 135 13.39 3.41 -3.22
N LYS A 136 13.90 2.22 -3.55
CA LYS A 136 13.34 1.36 -4.61
C LYS A 136 11.93 0.87 -4.28
N TYR A 137 11.56 0.81 -3.01
CA TYR A 137 10.26 0.31 -2.56
C TYR A 137 9.19 1.39 -2.48
N LEU A 138 9.57 2.67 -2.32
CA LEU A 138 8.62 3.78 -2.16
C LEU A 138 7.53 3.81 -3.25
N PRO A 139 7.82 3.55 -4.54
CA PRO A 139 6.77 3.56 -5.55
C PRO A 139 5.73 2.45 -5.39
N ASP A 140 6.14 1.26 -4.92
CA ASP A 140 5.17 0.20 -4.62
C ASP A 140 4.35 0.52 -3.36
N LEU A 141 4.98 1.16 -2.36
CA LEU A 141 4.26 1.62 -1.15
C LEU A 141 3.19 2.64 -1.51
N ALA A 142 3.55 3.68 -2.27
CA ALA A 142 2.63 4.71 -2.73
C ALA A 142 1.47 4.12 -3.56
N ARG A 143 1.76 3.19 -4.48
CA ARG A 143 0.74 2.45 -5.24
C ARG A 143 -0.28 1.76 -4.33
N ARG A 144 0.17 1.11 -3.25
CA ARG A 144 -0.72 0.39 -2.31
C ARG A 144 -1.64 1.34 -1.55
N PHE A 145 -1.18 2.53 -1.17
CA PHE A 145 -2.04 3.53 -0.54
C PHE A 145 -3.11 4.08 -1.49
N VAL A 146 -2.75 4.32 -2.76
CA VAL A 146 -3.74 4.69 -3.80
C VAL A 146 -4.75 3.57 -4.03
N GLU A 147 -4.33 2.30 -3.96
CA GLU A 147 -5.26 1.17 -4.02
C GLU A 147 -6.19 1.07 -2.82
N PHE A 148 -5.74 1.47 -1.62
CA PHE A 148 -6.60 1.54 -0.44
C PHE A 148 -7.70 2.58 -0.62
N GLU A 149 -7.40 3.77 -1.12
CA GLU A 149 -8.40 4.79 -1.40
C GLU A 149 -9.51 4.27 -2.34
N ARG A 150 -9.13 3.55 -3.40
CA ARG A 150 -10.08 2.87 -4.30
C ARG A 150 -10.88 1.78 -3.57
N ARG A 151 -10.24 1.03 -2.67
CA ARG A 151 -10.88 -0.04 -1.90
C ARG A 151 -11.87 0.52 -0.88
N VAL A 152 -11.60 1.66 -0.25
CA VAL A 152 -12.51 2.36 0.67
C VAL A 152 -13.86 2.63 0.00
N LYS A 153 -13.86 3.20 -1.20
CA LYS A 153 -15.11 3.44 -1.96
C LYS A 153 -15.91 2.17 -2.23
N ARG A 154 -15.26 1.03 -2.44
CA ARG A 154 -15.96 -0.26 -2.60
C ARG A 154 -16.54 -0.75 -1.28
N MET A 155 -15.80 -0.63 -0.18
CA MET A 155 -16.25 -1.05 1.15
C MET A 155 -17.40 -0.17 1.67
N GLU A 156 -17.34 1.15 1.47
CA GLU A 156 -18.45 2.07 1.79
C GLU A 156 -19.74 1.57 1.12
N ARG A 157 -19.71 1.30 -0.19
CA ARG A 157 -20.87 0.77 -0.91
C ARG A 157 -21.36 -0.57 -0.36
N MET A 158 -20.45 -1.48 -0.04
CA MET A 158 -20.77 -2.80 0.51
C MET A 158 -21.43 -2.69 1.88
N LEU A 159 -20.89 -1.85 2.78
CA LEU A 159 -21.47 -1.59 4.10
C LEU A 159 -22.87 -0.98 3.98
N TRP A 160 -23.03 0.03 3.12
CA TRP A 160 -24.32 0.70 2.93
C TRP A 160 -25.41 -0.25 2.40
N ALA A 161 -25.03 -1.26 1.61
CA ALA A 161 -25.94 -2.27 1.07
C ALA A 161 -26.38 -3.34 2.09
N LEU A 162 -25.81 -3.38 3.30
CA LEU A 162 -26.16 -4.39 4.30
C LEU A 162 -27.61 -4.25 4.79
N PRO A 163 -28.39 -5.34 4.85
CA PRO A 163 -29.76 -5.30 5.33
C PRO A 163 -29.78 -5.05 6.84
N ARG A 164 -30.45 -3.98 7.26
CA ARG A 164 -30.58 -3.59 8.67
C ARG A 164 -31.93 -2.93 8.94
N GLU A 165 -32.48 -3.21 10.11
CA GLU A 165 -33.71 -2.58 10.62
C GLU A 165 -33.33 -1.57 11.71
N ASP A 166 -34.13 -0.52 11.89
CA ASP A 166 -33.89 0.50 12.92
C ASP A 166 -33.88 -0.15 14.32
N ARG A 167 -32.82 0.16 15.08
CA ARG A 167 -32.50 -0.37 16.42
C ARG A 167 -32.29 -1.89 16.47
N SER A 168 -31.87 -2.50 15.36
CA SER A 168 -31.57 -3.93 15.30
C SER A 168 -30.11 -4.22 15.64
N LEU A 169 -29.82 -5.50 15.92
CA LEU A 169 -28.44 -5.96 16.13
C LEU A 169 -27.59 -5.77 14.86
N GLU A 170 -28.21 -5.84 13.68
CA GLU A 170 -27.57 -5.59 12.40
C GLU A 170 -27.21 -4.11 12.20
N GLU A 171 -28.01 -3.18 12.70
CA GLU A 171 -27.66 -1.75 12.66
C GLU A 171 -26.41 -1.46 13.51
N ASP A 172 -26.37 -1.96 14.74
CA ASP A 172 -25.23 -1.79 15.65
C ASP A 172 -23.95 -2.48 15.12
N ARG A 173 -24.06 -3.65 14.46
CA ARG A 173 -22.93 -4.25 13.73
C ARG A 173 -22.46 -3.38 12.58
N PHE A 174 -23.38 -2.80 11.80
CA PHE A 174 -23.05 -1.88 10.72
C PHE A 174 -22.33 -0.63 11.23
N GLU A 175 -22.78 -0.05 12.35
CA GLU A 175 -22.12 1.11 12.98
C GLU A 175 -20.68 0.79 13.38
N ILE A 176 -20.45 -0.33 14.07
CA ILE A 176 -19.10 -0.73 14.51
C ILE A 176 -18.19 -1.04 13.31
N LEU A 177 -18.71 -1.68 12.25
CA LEU A 177 -17.94 -1.92 11.03
C LEU A 177 -17.55 -0.62 10.30
N THR A 178 -18.45 0.37 10.31
CA THR A 178 -18.18 1.70 9.76
C THR A 178 -17.13 2.42 10.59
N GLU A 179 -17.21 2.35 11.92
CA GLU A 179 -16.16 2.87 12.82
C GLU A 179 -14.80 2.20 12.57
N LEU A 180 -14.77 0.88 12.35
CA LEU A 180 -13.55 0.16 12.00
C LEU A 180 -12.97 0.61 10.65
N LEU A 181 -13.83 0.89 9.66
CA LEU A 181 -13.41 1.44 8.37
C LEU A 181 -12.79 2.82 8.55
N ASP A 182 -13.48 3.74 9.23
CA ASP A 182 -13.00 5.10 9.51
C ASP A 182 -11.66 5.06 10.24
N LYS A 183 -11.55 4.21 11.27
CA LYS A 183 -10.30 4.00 12.01
C LYS A 183 -9.19 3.47 11.13
N SER A 184 -9.48 2.52 10.25
CA SER A 184 -8.48 2.02 9.31
C SER A 184 -8.00 3.10 8.34
N CYS A 185 -8.89 4.02 7.94
CA CYS A 185 -8.55 5.13 7.05
C CYS A 185 -7.59 6.16 7.67
N GLN A 186 -7.56 6.30 9.00
CA GLN A 186 -6.56 7.16 9.68
C GLN A 186 -5.12 6.75 9.34
N GLY A 187 -4.88 5.48 9.01
CA GLY A 187 -3.56 5.05 8.54
C GLY A 187 -3.12 5.70 7.23
N MET A 188 -4.06 6.13 6.39
CA MET A 188 -3.76 6.90 5.16
C MET A 188 -3.39 8.35 5.50
N GLU A 189 -4.08 8.98 6.46
CA GLU A 189 -3.73 10.33 6.95
C GLU A 189 -2.33 10.37 7.58
N ILE A 190 -1.96 9.32 8.34
CA ILE A 190 -0.60 9.18 8.89
C ILE A 190 0.43 9.03 7.76
N TRP A 191 0.09 8.31 6.69
CA TRP A 191 0.97 8.18 5.53
C TRP A 191 1.17 9.51 4.79
N GLU A 192 0.13 10.33 4.65
CA GLU A 192 0.25 11.69 4.12
C GLU A 192 1.26 12.51 4.94
N GLU A 193 1.21 12.44 6.29
CA GLU A 193 2.21 13.08 7.16
C GLU A 193 3.63 12.58 6.88
N HIS A 194 3.80 11.27 6.68
CA HIS A 194 5.10 10.68 6.32
C HIS A 194 5.62 11.16 4.95
N CYS A 195 4.72 11.49 4.02
CA CYS A 195 5.07 12.03 2.72
C CYS A 195 5.60 13.47 2.82
N GLU A 196 4.99 14.28 3.68
CA GLU A 196 5.34 15.70 3.84
C GLU A 196 6.61 15.92 4.67
N ARG A 197 6.88 15.03 5.62
CA ARG A 197 7.95 15.19 6.61
C ARG A 197 9.17 14.33 6.30
N LYS A 198 10.35 14.93 6.42
CA LYS A 198 11.63 14.26 6.13
C LYS A 198 12.08 13.40 7.31
N ILE A 199 11.98 12.08 7.15
CA ILE A 199 12.63 11.06 7.99
C ILE A 199 13.52 10.16 7.10
N PRO A 200 14.49 9.41 7.67
CA PRO A 200 15.28 8.46 6.89
C PRO A 200 14.40 7.48 6.10
N LEU A 201 14.73 7.20 4.84
CA LEU A 201 13.85 6.40 3.96
C LEU A 201 13.71 4.96 4.45
N GLY A 202 14.77 4.39 5.02
CA GLY A 202 14.70 3.08 5.66
C GLY A 202 13.63 3.01 6.76
N HIS A 203 13.54 4.03 7.61
CA HIS A 203 12.55 4.09 8.69
C HIS A 203 11.14 4.31 8.12
N ARG A 204 11.02 5.23 7.15
CA ARG A 204 9.77 5.49 6.44
C ARG A 204 9.17 4.21 5.86
N CYS A 205 9.97 3.44 5.11
CA CYS A 205 9.49 2.20 4.51
C CYS A 205 9.03 1.16 5.53
N VAL A 206 9.66 1.09 6.71
CA VAL A 206 9.22 0.20 7.80
C VAL A 206 7.87 0.65 8.36
N LEU A 207 7.72 1.94 8.66
CA LEU A 207 6.48 2.50 9.22
C LEU A 207 5.31 2.40 8.24
N GLU A 208 5.54 2.78 6.99
CA GLU A 208 4.53 2.65 5.92
C GLU A 208 4.15 1.19 5.67
N GLY A 209 5.09 0.26 5.88
CA GLY A 209 4.79 -1.16 5.81
C GLY A 209 3.93 -1.69 6.94
N GLU A 210 4.16 -1.22 8.16
CA GLU A 210 3.28 -1.52 9.30
C GLU A 210 1.86 -0.97 9.05
N LEU A 211 1.74 0.26 8.52
CA LEU A 211 0.46 0.85 8.10
C LEU A 211 -0.24 0.00 7.04
N ILE A 212 0.44 -0.33 5.94
CA ILE A 212 -0.12 -1.13 4.85
C ILE A 212 -0.60 -2.48 5.37
N HIS A 213 0.18 -3.13 6.24
CA HIS A 213 -0.22 -4.42 6.81
C HIS A 213 -1.49 -4.28 7.67
N LEU A 214 -1.53 -3.28 8.55
CA LEU A 214 -2.67 -3.03 9.42
C LEU A 214 -3.93 -2.76 8.58
N ILE A 215 -3.88 -1.79 7.67
CA ILE A 215 -5.01 -1.40 6.82
C ILE A 215 -5.54 -2.60 6.02
N THR A 216 -4.64 -3.34 5.36
CA THR A 216 -5.01 -4.55 4.61
C THR A 216 -5.76 -5.55 5.49
N SER A 217 -5.25 -5.84 6.69
CA SER A 217 -5.87 -6.81 7.60
C SER A 217 -7.29 -6.41 8.01
N LYS A 218 -7.52 -5.11 8.21
CA LYS A 218 -8.82 -4.57 8.65
C LYS A 218 -9.81 -4.56 7.50
N PHE A 219 -9.37 -4.16 6.31
CA PHE A 219 -10.20 -4.21 5.12
C PHE A 219 -10.61 -5.64 4.78
N ASP A 220 -9.68 -6.61 4.85
CA ASP A 220 -9.98 -8.03 4.64
C ASP A 220 -11.02 -8.54 5.67
N LEU A 221 -10.90 -8.12 6.92
CA LEU A 221 -11.86 -8.46 7.98
C LEU A 221 -13.25 -7.89 7.69
N ILE A 222 -13.33 -6.61 7.33
CA ILE A 222 -14.60 -5.95 6.99
C ILE A 222 -15.28 -6.65 5.81
N GLU A 223 -14.53 -6.92 4.73
CA GLU A 223 -15.04 -7.64 3.56
C GLU A 223 -15.55 -9.04 3.91
N LYS A 224 -14.80 -9.77 4.73
CA LYS A 224 -15.21 -11.10 5.21
C LYS A 224 -16.52 -11.02 6.00
N ILE A 225 -16.63 -10.11 6.97
CA ILE A 225 -17.83 -9.97 7.80
C ILE A 225 -19.02 -9.54 6.94
N CYS A 226 -18.84 -8.58 6.03
CA CYS A 226 -19.91 -8.15 5.13
C CYS A 226 -20.40 -9.29 4.22
N GLY A 227 -19.49 -10.11 3.68
CA GLY A 227 -19.84 -11.28 2.87
C GLY A 227 -20.61 -12.36 3.65
N GLU A 228 -20.40 -12.42 4.96
CA GLU A 228 -21.02 -13.39 5.87
C GLU A 228 -22.11 -12.78 6.78
N PHE A 229 -22.50 -11.54 6.52
CA PHE A 229 -23.29 -10.72 7.45
C PHE A 229 -24.61 -11.38 7.87
N HIS A 230 -25.27 -12.05 6.92
CA HIS A 230 -26.55 -12.75 7.10
C HIS A 230 -26.47 -13.99 8.01
N LYS A 231 -25.27 -14.57 8.21
CA LYS A 231 -25.10 -15.83 8.95
C LYS A 231 -25.47 -15.72 10.42
N LEU A 232 -25.30 -14.53 11.01
CA LEU A 232 -25.58 -14.29 12.44
C LEU A 232 -27.00 -13.81 12.72
N LYS A 233 -27.90 -13.85 11.72
CA LYS A 233 -29.28 -13.39 11.90
C LYS A 233 -29.99 -14.22 12.98
N GLY A 234 -30.45 -13.56 14.03
CA GLY A 234 -31.13 -14.21 15.17
C GLY A 234 -30.18 -14.91 16.17
N MET A 235 -28.87 -14.85 15.95
CA MET A 235 -27.84 -15.47 16.79
C MET A 235 -27.21 -14.44 17.72
N LYS A 236 -27.92 -14.11 18.81
CA LYS A 236 -27.53 -12.97 19.68
C LYS A 236 -26.16 -13.14 20.33
N SER A 237 -25.82 -14.33 20.82
CA SER A 237 -24.54 -14.56 21.52
C SER A 237 -23.36 -14.35 20.57
N GLU A 238 -23.50 -14.83 19.34
CA GLU A 238 -22.49 -14.77 18.30
C GLU A 238 -22.32 -13.34 17.77
N VAL A 239 -23.41 -12.56 17.73
CA VAL A 239 -23.32 -11.12 17.46
C VAL A 239 -22.57 -10.40 18.57
N ASP A 240 -22.85 -10.69 19.84
CA ASP A 240 -22.15 -10.06 20.96
C ASP A 240 -20.63 -10.38 20.92
N ASP A 241 -20.25 -11.62 20.59
CA ASP A 241 -18.85 -12.02 20.41
C ASP A 241 -18.18 -11.26 19.23
N GLU A 242 -18.87 -11.13 18.09
CA GLU A 242 -18.36 -10.38 16.93
C GLU A 242 -18.15 -8.90 17.29
N ARG A 243 -19.09 -8.29 18.02
CA ARG A 243 -18.99 -6.88 18.45
C ARG A 243 -17.78 -6.66 19.35
N ASP A 244 -17.56 -7.53 20.31
CA ASP A 244 -16.42 -7.41 21.22
C ASP A 244 -15.08 -7.59 20.49
N MET A 245 -15.03 -8.51 19.53
CA MET A 245 -13.89 -8.67 18.62
C MET A 245 -13.66 -7.43 17.77
N LEU A 246 -14.70 -6.87 17.15
CA LEU A 246 -14.59 -5.65 16.34
C LEU A 246 -14.09 -4.45 17.16
N ARG A 247 -14.61 -4.28 18.39
CA ARG A 247 -14.12 -3.24 19.32
C ARG A 247 -12.68 -3.48 19.76
N TYR A 248 -12.26 -4.73 19.86
CA TYR A 248 -10.85 -5.05 20.09
C TYR A 248 -10.00 -4.62 18.89
N GLU A 249 -10.44 -4.91 17.66
CA GLU A 249 -9.72 -4.51 16.44
C GLU A 249 -9.63 -2.99 16.26
N ILE A 250 -10.68 -2.24 16.62
CA ILE A 250 -10.65 -0.77 16.66
C ILE A 250 -9.56 -0.26 17.61
N ARG A 251 -9.53 -0.76 18.85
CA ARG A 251 -8.51 -0.37 19.83
C ARG A 251 -7.11 -0.81 19.43
N HIS A 252 -7.00 -1.95 18.76
CA HIS A 252 -5.75 -2.42 18.21
C HIS A 252 -5.22 -1.47 17.12
N CYS A 253 -6.07 -0.89 16.27
CA CYS A 253 -5.66 0.18 15.36
C CYS A 253 -5.08 1.38 16.13
N ASP A 254 -5.78 1.89 17.15
CA ASP A 254 -5.31 3.04 17.95
C ASP A 254 -3.94 2.78 18.59
N MET A 255 -3.74 1.58 19.13
CA MET A 255 -2.47 1.17 19.72
C MET A 255 -1.34 1.19 18.68
N ILE A 256 -1.55 0.56 17.53
CA ILE A 256 -0.54 0.49 16.47
C ILE A 256 -0.25 1.87 15.87
N PHE A 257 -1.27 2.72 15.66
CA PHE A 257 -1.05 4.09 15.19
C PHE A 257 -0.24 4.92 16.20
N THR A 258 -0.49 4.73 17.49
CA THR A 258 0.31 5.38 18.54
C THR A 258 1.77 4.92 18.49
N GLU A 259 2.02 3.61 18.36
CA GLU A 259 3.38 3.07 18.23
C GLU A 259 4.09 3.59 16.97
N ILE A 260 3.40 3.62 15.83
CA ILE A 260 3.92 4.14 14.57
C ILE A 260 4.26 5.63 14.71
N HIS A 261 3.37 6.41 15.33
CA HIS A 261 3.59 7.84 15.54
C HIS A 261 4.76 8.11 16.49
N GLU A 262 4.89 7.34 17.59
CA GLU A 262 6.03 7.45 18.49
C GLU A 262 7.36 7.16 17.77
N LYS A 263 7.40 6.06 17.00
CA LYS A 263 8.55 5.71 16.16
C LYS A 263 8.82 6.82 15.14
N PHE A 264 7.80 7.35 14.49
CA PHE A 264 7.94 8.45 13.55
C PHE A 264 8.60 9.68 14.20
N LEU A 265 8.12 10.10 15.38
CA LEU A 265 8.68 11.21 16.13
C LEU A 265 10.14 10.96 16.54
N LYS A 266 10.47 9.75 17.01
CA LYS A 266 11.86 9.38 17.33
C LYS A 266 12.76 9.51 16.10
N SER A 267 12.31 9.02 14.94
CA SER A 267 13.05 9.16 13.68
C SER A 267 13.20 10.61 13.24
N TYR A 268 12.15 11.41 13.41
CA TYR A 268 12.15 12.83 13.05
C TYR A 268 13.06 13.67 13.94
N LEU A 269 13.22 13.28 15.21
CA LEU A 269 14.04 13.96 16.21
C LEU A 269 15.46 13.37 16.35
N ASP A 270 15.85 12.44 15.48
CA ASP A 270 17.13 11.69 15.56
C ASP A 270 17.35 11.01 16.93
N MET A 271 16.27 10.48 17.52
CA MET A 271 16.30 9.70 18.77
C MET A 271 16.38 8.19 18.48
N ASP A 272 16.85 7.43 19.47
CA ASP A 272 16.94 5.97 19.38
C ASP A 272 15.55 5.34 19.25
N TRP A 273 15.48 4.32 18.39
CA TRP A 273 14.25 3.68 17.91
C TRP A 273 13.82 2.49 18.77
#